data_AF-A0AAW5SEJ1-F1
#
_entry.id   AF-A0AAW5SEJ1-F1
#
_cell.length_a   1.000
_cell.length_b   1.000
_cell.length_c   1.000
_cell.angle_alpha   90.00
_cell.angle_beta   90.00
_cell.angle_gamma   90.00
#
_symmetry.space_group_name_H-M   'P 1'
#
loop_
_entity.id
_entity.type
_entity.pdbx_description
1 polymer ?
#
loop_
_entity_poly.entity_id
_entity_poly.type
_entity_poly.pdbx_seq_one_letter_code
_entity_poly.pdbx_strand_id
1 'polypeptide(L)'
;MRVGVYVDGFNLYYGGRGLCGKGVAGWRWLDIRALGTRLVANHSAWTGATVDRVIYCTAVISGADNPVGNREQDVYLRALRRSQTADHIELGNYVHRVARAPLATPDRNFRPILTHPGGPLMVKDAGGQDNPGAMFMVSTARREEKGSDVNVAAHLLLDVLEQRIDAAVVISNDSDLKFPIQAARDRIPVGTVNPSRNHTAGKLRGSPADGVGNHWWYQLNAADFQACQLPDPAGGVPRPGPW
;
A
#
# COMPACT_ATOMS: atom_id res chain seq x y z
N MET A 1 -2.35 -16.75 -20.71
CA MET A 1 -2.38 -15.29 -20.41
C MET A 1 -1.27 -14.99 -19.43
N ARG A 2 -0.35 -14.10 -19.79
CA ARG A 2 0.77 -13.65 -18.97
C ARG A 2 0.26 -12.60 -17.98
N VAL A 3 0.29 -12.90 -16.68
CA VAL A 3 -0.25 -12.03 -15.64
C VAL A 3 0.86 -11.25 -14.95
N GLY A 4 0.72 -9.93 -14.92
CA GLY A 4 1.52 -9.04 -14.07
C GLY A 4 0.84 -8.82 -12.71
N VAL A 5 1.59 -8.93 -11.63
CA VAL A 5 1.12 -8.66 -10.25
C VAL A 5 1.86 -7.43 -9.72
N TYR A 6 1.12 -6.38 -9.39
CA TYR A 6 1.65 -5.10 -8.92
C TYR A 6 1.19 -4.88 -7.48
N VAL A 7 2.16 -4.76 -6.57
CA VAL A 7 1.88 -4.77 -5.14
C VAL A 7 2.35 -3.48 -4.50
N ASP A 8 1.43 -2.81 -3.85
CA ASP A 8 1.73 -1.74 -2.90
C ASP A 8 2.10 -2.37 -1.55
N GLY A 9 3.39 -2.38 -1.25
CA GLY A 9 3.93 -3.01 -0.05
C GLY A 9 3.45 -2.38 1.26
N PHE A 10 3.15 -1.07 1.27
CA PHE A 10 2.63 -0.39 2.47
C PHE A 10 1.17 -0.73 2.71
N ASN A 11 0.35 -0.62 1.66
CA ASN A 11 -1.05 -0.96 1.73
C ASN A 11 -1.22 -2.43 2.13
N LEU A 12 -0.41 -3.32 1.56
CA LEU A 12 -0.39 -4.74 1.91
C LEU A 12 0.04 -4.99 3.35
N TYR A 13 1.13 -4.38 3.82
CA TYR A 13 1.63 -4.58 5.19
C TYR A 13 0.64 -4.07 6.25
N TYR A 14 0.12 -2.86 6.09
CA TYR A 14 -0.83 -2.29 7.05
C TYR A 14 -2.20 -2.99 6.99
N GLY A 15 -2.62 -3.42 5.80
CA GLY A 15 -3.79 -4.26 5.60
C GLY A 15 -3.67 -5.59 6.35
N GLY A 16 -2.56 -6.32 6.15
CA GLY A 16 -2.24 -7.56 6.84
C GLY A 16 -2.15 -7.38 8.35
N ARG A 17 -1.52 -6.30 8.84
CA ARG A 17 -1.50 -5.96 10.28
C ARG A 17 -2.91 -5.76 10.85
N GLY A 18 -3.80 -5.15 10.07
CA GLY A 18 -5.21 -5.01 10.44
C GLY A 18 -5.95 -6.34 10.45
N LEU A 19 -5.72 -7.20 9.46
CA LEU A 19 -6.40 -8.49 9.27
C LEU A 19 -5.93 -9.59 10.22
N CYS A 20 -4.62 -9.73 10.39
CA CYS A 20 -3.98 -10.80 11.17
C CYS A 20 -3.71 -10.38 12.63
N GLY A 21 -3.64 -9.08 12.90
CA GLY A 21 -3.39 -8.53 14.23
C GLY A 21 -1.97 -7.98 14.42
N LYS A 22 -1.85 -6.94 15.26
CA LYS A 22 -0.58 -6.30 15.58
C LYS A 22 0.26 -7.22 16.46
N GLY A 23 1.49 -7.53 16.02
CA GLY A 23 2.43 -8.35 16.79
C GLY A 23 2.17 -9.85 16.75
N VAL A 24 1.18 -10.30 15.96
CA VAL A 24 0.93 -11.72 15.69
C VAL A 24 1.98 -12.20 14.68
N ALA A 25 2.64 -13.32 14.98
CA ALA A 25 3.59 -13.96 14.07
C ALA A 25 2.86 -14.83 13.03
N GLY A 26 3.55 -15.20 11.95
CA GLY A 26 3.09 -16.15 10.93
C GLY A 26 2.40 -15.54 9.71
N TRP A 27 2.45 -14.21 9.53
CA TRP A 27 1.88 -13.56 8.34
C TRP A 27 2.83 -12.61 7.61
N ARG A 28 3.93 -12.20 8.25
CA ARG A 28 4.86 -11.20 7.70
C ARG A 28 5.86 -11.80 6.72
N TRP A 29 6.15 -13.09 6.81
CA TRP A 29 7.07 -13.80 5.91
C TRP A 29 6.35 -14.24 4.62
N LEU A 30 5.67 -13.29 3.98
CA LEU A 30 4.73 -13.54 2.88
C LEU A 30 5.45 -13.77 1.55
N ASP A 31 5.08 -14.84 0.84
CA ASP A 31 5.46 -15.09 -0.54
C ASP A 31 4.48 -14.38 -1.48
N ILE A 32 4.95 -13.29 -2.08
CA ILE A 32 4.14 -12.42 -2.94
C ILE A 32 3.72 -13.12 -4.23
N ARG A 33 4.58 -13.96 -4.81
CA ARG A 33 4.26 -14.72 -6.02
C ARG A 33 3.24 -15.82 -5.73
N ALA A 34 3.39 -16.52 -4.61
CA ALA A 34 2.43 -17.53 -4.19
C ALA A 34 1.05 -16.90 -3.92
N LEU A 35 1.02 -15.73 -3.26
CA LEU A 35 -0.22 -14.97 -3.06
C LEU A 35 -0.86 -14.59 -4.41
N GLY A 36 -0.10 -13.97 -5.31
CA GLY A 36 -0.60 -13.59 -6.64
C GLY A 36 -1.15 -14.79 -7.43
N THR A 37 -0.40 -15.90 -7.45
CA THR A 37 -0.80 -17.14 -8.12
C THR A 37 -2.09 -17.71 -7.54
N ARG A 38 -2.19 -17.78 -6.20
CA ARG A 38 -3.40 -18.25 -5.51
C ARG A 38 -4.62 -17.38 -5.82
N LEU A 39 -4.45 -16.06 -5.83
CA LEU A 39 -5.53 -15.13 -6.11
C LEU A 39 -6.06 -15.26 -7.54
N VAL A 40 -5.17 -15.37 -8.52
CA VAL A 40 -5.54 -15.60 -9.93
C VAL A 40 -6.29 -16.92 -10.07
N ALA A 41 -5.78 -18.00 -9.48
CA ALA A 41 -6.40 -19.33 -9.56
C ALA A 41 -7.80 -19.39 -8.94
N ASN A 42 -8.03 -18.68 -7.84
CA ASN A 42 -9.28 -18.78 -7.07
C ASN A 42 -10.36 -17.78 -7.48
N HIS A 43 -9.99 -16.65 -8.11
CA HIS A 43 -10.92 -15.54 -8.31
C HIS A 43 -11.05 -15.06 -9.76
N SER A 44 -10.14 -15.48 -10.65
CA SER A 44 -10.23 -15.09 -12.05
C SER A 44 -10.93 -16.16 -12.89
N ALA A 45 -11.61 -15.73 -13.95
CA ALA A 45 -12.10 -16.61 -15.02
C ALA A 45 -11.09 -16.69 -16.19
N TRP A 46 -9.83 -16.25 -15.98
CA TRP A 46 -8.83 -16.15 -17.03
C TRP A 46 -8.26 -17.53 -17.37
N THR A 47 -8.43 -17.97 -18.61
CA THR A 47 -8.00 -19.30 -19.06
C THR A 47 -6.50 -19.35 -19.31
N GLY A 48 -5.81 -20.36 -18.77
CA GLY A 48 -4.37 -20.55 -18.95
C GLY A 48 -3.54 -19.38 -18.42
N ALA A 49 -3.98 -18.76 -17.32
CA ALA A 49 -3.30 -17.64 -16.70
C ALA A 49 -2.06 -18.10 -15.90
N THR A 50 -0.92 -17.45 -16.14
CA THR A 50 0.35 -17.69 -15.43
C THR A 50 0.88 -16.38 -14.87
N VAL A 51 1.38 -16.38 -13.64
CA VAL A 51 1.99 -15.19 -13.03
C VAL A 51 3.44 -15.09 -13.52
N ASP A 52 3.64 -14.27 -14.54
CA ASP A 52 4.91 -14.10 -15.23
C ASP A 52 5.76 -12.97 -14.64
N ARG A 53 5.10 -11.99 -14.00
CA ARG A 53 5.76 -10.78 -13.50
C ARG A 53 5.20 -10.35 -12.16
N VAL A 54 6.06 -10.10 -11.19
CA VAL A 54 5.71 -9.61 -9.86
C VAL A 54 6.54 -8.37 -9.55
N ILE A 55 5.87 -7.22 -9.44
CA ILE A 55 6.44 -5.93 -9.09
C ILE A 55 6.01 -5.59 -7.66
N TYR A 56 6.99 -5.49 -6.76
CA TYR A 56 6.77 -5.13 -5.36
C TYR A 56 7.28 -3.71 -5.11
N CYS A 57 6.37 -2.76 -4.94
CA CYS A 57 6.69 -1.37 -4.68
C CYS A 57 6.68 -1.10 -3.17
N THR A 58 7.77 -0.61 -2.62
CA THR A 58 7.89 -0.33 -1.17
C THR A 58 8.89 0.80 -0.93
N ALA A 59 9.14 1.15 0.32
CA ALA A 59 10.17 2.10 0.72
C ALA A 59 10.92 1.53 1.93
N VAL A 60 12.24 1.76 1.95
CA VAL A 60 13.10 1.23 3.01
C VAL A 60 12.85 2.00 4.31
N ILE A 61 12.49 1.30 5.36
CA ILE A 61 12.33 1.86 6.70
C ILE A 61 13.67 2.47 7.11
N SER A 62 13.68 3.74 7.49
CA SER A 62 14.89 4.39 8.01
C SER A 62 15.42 3.65 9.25
N GLY A 63 16.68 3.21 9.18
CA GLY A 63 17.36 2.56 10.30
C GLY A 63 17.61 3.51 11.47
N ALA A 64 17.69 4.82 11.24
CA ALA A 64 17.81 5.82 12.31
C ALA A 64 16.53 5.92 13.16
N ASP A 65 15.36 5.73 12.55
CA ASP A 65 14.09 5.85 13.25
C ASP A 65 13.63 4.51 13.86
N ASN A 66 13.82 3.42 13.13
CA ASN A 66 13.41 2.09 13.55
C ASN A 66 14.46 1.04 13.13
N PRO A 67 15.54 0.89 13.91
CA PRO A 67 16.61 -0.05 13.61
C PRO A 67 16.14 -1.51 13.53
N VAL A 68 15.13 -1.89 14.32
CA VAL A 68 14.59 -3.26 14.32
C VAL A 68 13.79 -3.50 13.05
N GLY A 69 12.83 -2.64 12.73
CA GLY A 69 12.00 -2.75 11.54
C GLY A 69 12.82 -2.66 10.24
N ASN A 70 13.85 -1.81 10.20
CA ASN A 70 14.77 -1.76 9.07
C ASN A 70 15.49 -3.10 8.85
N ARG A 71 16.05 -3.70 9.90
CA ARG A 71 16.74 -5.01 9.81
C ARG A 71 15.79 -6.13 9.40
N GLU A 72 14.60 -6.19 10.00
CA GLU A 72 13.58 -7.19 9.65
C GLU A 72 13.12 -7.04 8.20
N GLN A 73 12.88 -5.80 7.74
CA GLN A 73 12.51 -5.53 6.35
C GLN A 73 13.65 -5.87 5.38
N ASP A 74 14.89 -5.51 5.69
CA ASP A 74 16.06 -5.88 4.86
C ASP A 74 16.15 -7.40 4.65
N VAL A 75 15.97 -8.18 5.74
CA VAL A 75 15.93 -9.65 5.66
C VAL A 75 14.83 -10.11 4.70
N TYR A 76 13.63 -9.53 4.79
CA TYR A 76 12.52 -9.86 3.90
C TYR A 76 12.77 -9.49 2.44
N LEU A 77 13.25 -8.27 2.16
CA LEU A 77 13.55 -7.84 0.78
C LEU A 77 14.67 -8.68 0.16
N ARG A 78 15.67 -9.10 0.95
CA ARG A 78 16.69 -10.05 0.50
C ARG A 78 16.11 -11.43 0.21
N ALA A 79 15.19 -11.93 1.05
CA ALA A 79 14.51 -13.19 0.81
C ALA A 79 13.67 -13.16 -0.48
N LEU A 80 12.89 -12.09 -0.70
CA LEU A 80 12.11 -11.93 -1.93
C LEU A 80 12.99 -11.96 -3.19
N ARG A 81 14.12 -11.24 -3.17
CA ARG A 81 15.08 -11.22 -4.29
C ARG A 81 15.73 -12.57 -4.52
N ARG A 82 16.23 -13.22 -3.45
CA ARG A 82 16.97 -14.49 -3.57
C ARG A 82 16.07 -15.68 -3.89
N SER A 83 14.81 -15.66 -3.46
CA SER A 83 13.81 -16.68 -3.81
C SER A 83 13.11 -16.41 -5.14
N GLN A 84 13.38 -15.26 -5.79
CA GLN A 84 12.74 -14.83 -7.04
C GLN A 84 11.19 -14.80 -6.96
N THR A 85 10.66 -14.52 -5.77
CA THR A 85 9.22 -14.35 -5.52
C THR A 85 8.75 -12.93 -5.82
N ALA A 86 9.68 -11.98 -6.02
CA ALA A 86 9.44 -10.71 -6.69
C ALA A 86 10.46 -10.54 -7.82
N ASP A 87 9.99 -10.27 -9.04
CA ASP A 87 10.85 -10.05 -10.21
C ASP A 87 11.53 -8.68 -10.16
N HIS A 88 10.83 -7.69 -9.59
CA HIS A 88 11.35 -6.35 -9.38
C HIS A 88 10.89 -5.80 -8.04
N ILE A 89 11.79 -5.11 -7.34
CA ILE A 89 11.46 -4.35 -6.13
C ILE A 89 11.76 -2.89 -6.40
N GLU A 90 10.70 -2.09 -6.53
CA GLU A 90 10.81 -0.66 -6.76
C GLU A 90 10.80 0.09 -5.42
N LEU A 91 11.80 0.96 -5.21
CA LEU A 91 11.99 1.65 -3.94
C LEU A 91 11.54 3.12 -4.05
N GLY A 92 10.48 3.44 -3.31
CA GLY A 92 10.11 4.82 -2.97
C GLY A 92 11.03 5.40 -1.89
N ASN A 93 10.72 6.62 -1.46
CA ASN A 93 11.54 7.36 -0.52
C ASN A 93 10.73 7.87 0.67
N TYR A 94 11.39 8.00 1.83
CA TYR A 94 10.81 8.70 2.97
C TYR A 94 11.22 10.16 2.95
N VAL A 95 10.23 11.05 3.11
CA VAL A 95 10.47 12.47 3.30
C VAL A 95 10.29 12.83 4.77
N HIS A 96 11.32 13.43 5.33
CA HIS A 96 11.35 13.99 6.68
C HIS A 96 11.34 15.50 6.59
N ARG A 97 10.34 16.13 7.20
CA ARG A 97 10.25 17.59 7.22
C ARG A 97 9.54 18.08 8.47
N VAL A 98 9.88 19.31 8.87
CA VAL A 98 9.03 20.06 9.79
C VAL A 98 7.86 20.61 8.99
N ALA A 99 6.64 20.20 9.33
CA ALA A 99 5.42 20.72 8.75
C ALA A 99 4.79 21.72 9.73
N ARG A 100 4.51 22.93 9.23
CA ARG A 100 3.78 23.96 9.98
C ARG A 100 2.31 23.92 9.56
N ALA A 101 1.41 23.77 10.52
CA ALA A 101 -0.02 23.73 10.27
C ALA A 101 -0.78 24.42 11.40
N PRO A 102 -2.03 24.87 11.15
CA PRO A 102 -2.91 25.33 12.21
C PRO A 102 -3.10 24.26 13.30
N LEU A 103 -3.14 24.68 14.56
CA LEU A 103 -3.51 23.81 15.67
C LEU A 103 -4.96 23.36 15.48
N ALA A 104 -5.20 22.07 15.66
CA ALA A 104 -6.54 21.51 15.59
C ALA A 104 -6.76 20.47 16.69
N THR A 105 -8.01 20.32 17.10
CA THR A 105 -8.50 19.22 17.93
C THR A 105 -9.37 18.28 17.10
N PRO A 106 -9.43 16.98 17.41
CA PRO A 106 -10.27 16.06 16.64
C PRO A 106 -11.75 16.23 16.99
N ASP A 107 -12.62 16.15 15.98
CA ASP A 107 -14.05 15.87 16.18
C ASP A 107 -14.27 14.37 16.54
N ARG A 108 -15.53 13.96 16.71
CA ARG A 108 -15.91 12.55 16.96
C ARG A 108 -15.44 11.55 15.88
N ASN A 109 -15.11 12.04 14.69
CA ASN A 109 -14.63 11.26 13.55
C ASN A 109 -13.13 11.52 13.26
N PHE A 110 -12.40 12.14 14.19
CA PHE A 110 -10.99 12.54 14.04
C PHE A 110 -10.71 13.53 12.90
N ARG A 111 -11.72 14.28 12.44
CA ARG A 111 -11.54 15.40 11.52
C ARG A 111 -10.99 16.61 12.28
N PRO A 112 -10.10 17.41 11.67
CA PRO A 112 -9.50 18.54 12.36
C PRO A 112 -10.51 19.68 12.55
N ILE A 113 -10.73 20.09 13.80
CA ILE A 113 -11.40 21.32 14.20
C ILE A 113 -10.32 22.34 14.57
N LEU A 114 -10.24 23.46 13.85
CA LEU A 114 -9.24 24.49 14.12
C LEU A 114 -9.44 25.09 15.52
N THR A 115 -8.35 25.17 16.27
CA THR A 115 -8.35 25.80 17.59
C THR A 115 -8.12 27.30 17.43
N HIS A 116 -9.14 28.08 17.77
CA HIS A 116 -9.10 29.54 17.75
C HIS A 116 -8.83 30.10 19.16
N PRO A 117 -8.30 31.33 19.26
CA PRO A 117 -8.23 32.06 20.51
C PRO A 117 -9.60 32.19 21.16
N GLY A 118 -9.64 32.00 22.47
CA GLY A 118 -10.86 32.01 23.27
C GLY A 118 -10.50 31.81 24.73
N GLY A 119 -11.38 32.22 25.65
CA GLY A 119 -11.09 32.13 27.09
C GLY A 119 -10.64 30.71 27.48
N PRO A 120 -9.51 30.55 28.20
CA PRO A 120 -8.73 31.57 28.90
C PRO A 120 -7.59 32.24 28.09
N LEU A 121 -7.35 31.85 26.84
CA LEU A 121 -6.22 32.30 26.03
C LEU A 121 -6.68 33.10 24.79
N MET A 122 -6.69 34.42 24.90
CA MET A 122 -7.02 35.34 23.81
C MET A 122 -5.76 35.98 23.21
N VAL A 123 -5.67 35.98 21.88
CA VAL A 123 -4.61 36.68 21.15
C VAL A 123 -5.07 38.13 20.94
N LYS A 124 -4.19 39.09 21.21
CA LYS A 124 -4.43 40.51 20.95
C LYS A 124 -3.64 40.99 19.74
N ASP A 125 -4.21 41.91 18.98
CA ASP A 125 -3.50 42.58 17.89
C ASP A 125 -2.51 43.64 18.40
N ALA A 126 -1.85 44.36 17.49
CA ALA A 126 -0.91 45.41 17.85
C ALA A 126 -1.54 46.59 18.61
N GLY A 127 -2.86 46.77 18.51
CA GLY A 127 -3.63 47.77 19.25
C GLY A 127 -4.17 47.27 20.59
N GLY A 128 -3.86 46.03 20.98
CA GLY A 128 -4.36 45.41 22.21
C GLY A 128 -5.81 44.93 22.14
N GLN A 129 -6.44 44.99 20.98
CA GLN A 129 -7.80 44.49 20.76
C GLN A 129 -7.78 42.98 20.58
N ASP A 130 -8.84 42.32 21.04
CA ASP A 130 -8.98 40.86 20.91
C ASP A 130 -9.07 40.48 19.42
N ASN A 131 -8.27 39.51 19.01
CA ASN A 131 -8.23 38.98 17.66
C ASN A 131 -8.73 37.52 17.64
N PRO A 132 -10.05 37.29 17.59
CA PRO A 132 -10.62 35.94 17.53
C PRO A 132 -10.29 35.21 16.22
N GLY A 133 -9.88 35.94 15.17
CA GLY A 133 -9.48 35.38 13.88
C GLY A 133 -8.04 34.91 13.82
N ALA A 134 -7.24 35.13 14.87
CA ALA A 134 -5.85 34.65 14.89
C ALA A 134 -5.80 33.11 14.87
N MET A 135 -4.71 32.57 14.34
CA MET A 135 -4.48 31.12 14.26
C MET A 135 -3.28 30.72 15.12
N PHE A 136 -3.46 29.72 15.96
CA PHE A 136 -2.32 29.04 16.58
C PHE A 136 -1.67 28.15 15.53
N MET A 137 -0.36 28.31 15.34
CA MET A 137 0.43 27.49 14.40
C MET A 137 1.33 26.55 15.18
N VAL A 138 1.39 25.29 14.77
CA VAL A 138 2.27 24.28 15.37
C VAL A 138 3.23 23.71 14.34
N SER A 139 4.46 23.44 14.77
CA SER A 139 5.47 22.72 14.01
C SER A 139 5.42 21.25 14.40
N THR A 140 5.25 20.36 13.44
CA THR A 140 5.21 18.91 13.65
C THR A 140 6.31 18.23 12.84
N ALA A 141 6.96 17.23 13.42
CA ALA A 141 7.84 16.35 12.67
C ALA A 141 6.96 15.42 11.81
N ARG A 142 6.91 15.66 10.50
CA ARG A 142 6.21 14.78 9.57
C ARG A 142 7.19 13.85 8.89
N ARG A 143 6.83 12.57 8.91
CA ARG A 143 7.44 11.51 8.14
C ARG A 143 6.39 10.93 7.21
N GLU A 144 6.69 10.92 5.92
CA GLU A 144 5.76 10.53 4.87
C GLU A 144 6.51 9.63 3.90
N GLU A 145 5.94 8.48 3.59
CA GLU A 145 6.41 7.68 2.47
C GLU A 145 5.89 8.31 1.18
N LYS A 146 6.74 8.34 0.15
CA LYS A 146 6.38 8.89 -1.15
C LYS A 146 6.80 7.96 -2.28
N GLY A 147 5.88 7.79 -3.22
CA GLY A 147 6.13 7.26 -4.55
C GLY A 147 5.77 5.80 -4.72
N SER A 148 5.42 5.04 -3.67
CA SER A 148 4.99 3.64 -3.82
C SER A 148 3.77 3.50 -4.75
N ASP A 149 2.76 4.34 -4.56
CA ASP A 149 1.55 4.47 -5.39
C ASP A 149 1.87 4.83 -6.86
N VAL A 150 2.71 5.86 -7.06
CA VAL A 150 3.17 6.30 -8.38
C VAL A 150 3.95 5.20 -9.09
N ASN A 151 4.78 4.46 -8.35
CA ASN A 151 5.57 3.35 -8.87
C ASN A 151 4.68 2.18 -9.31
N VAL A 152 3.66 1.81 -8.51
CA VAL A 152 2.66 0.81 -8.89
C VAL A 152 1.97 1.21 -10.19
N ALA A 153 1.49 2.46 -10.27
CA ALA A 153 0.82 2.99 -11.44
C ALA A 153 1.72 2.99 -12.69
N ALA A 154 2.96 3.45 -12.54
CA ALA A 154 3.92 3.55 -13.64
C ALA A 154 4.28 2.16 -14.20
N HIS A 155 4.66 1.22 -13.33
CA HIS A 155 5.00 -0.15 -13.77
C HIS A 155 3.80 -0.86 -14.41
N LEU A 156 2.60 -0.70 -13.86
CA LEU A 156 1.37 -1.23 -14.47
C LEU A 156 1.19 -0.71 -15.88
N LEU A 157 1.20 0.62 -16.05
CA LEU A 157 0.93 1.23 -17.35
C LEU A 157 2.04 0.94 -18.38
N LEU A 158 3.30 0.93 -17.97
CA LEU A 158 4.42 0.57 -18.85
C LEU A 158 4.26 -0.86 -19.38
N ASP A 159 3.99 -1.82 -18.48
CA ASP A 159 3.83 -3.23 -18.87
C ASP A 159 2.61 -3.45 -19.78
N VAL A 160 1.51 -2.72 -19.54
CA VAL A 160 0.29 -2.75 -20.37
C VAL A 160 0.55 -2.15 -21.76
N LEU A 161 1.14 -0.95 -21.82
CA LEU A 161 1.34 -0.23 -23.07
C LEU A 161 2.42 -0.87 -23.95
N GLU A 162 3.41 -1.51 -23.34
CA GLU A 162 4.44 -2.29 -24.04
C GLU A 162 4.02 -3.74 -24.30
N GLN A 163 2.77 -4.11 -23.98
CA GLN A 163 2.20 -5.45 -24.22
C GLN A 163 3.02 -6.60 -23.61
N ARG A 164 3.68 -6.33 -22.47
CA ARG A 164 4.47 -7.32 -21.73
C ARG A 164 3.60 -8.32 -20.97
N ILE A 165 2.36 -7.95 -20.68
CA ILE A 165 1.37 -8.76 -19.96
C ILE A 165 0.03 -8.76 -20.73
N ASP A 166 -0.77 -9.79 -20.48
CA ASP A 166 -2.11 -9.96 -21.06
C ASP A 166 -3.23 -9.70 -20.03
N ALA A 167 -2.91 -9.73 -18.73
CA ALA A 167 -3.79 -9.36 -17.63
C ALA A 167 -2.99 -8.87 -16.42
N ALA A 168 -3.63 -8.13 -15.52
CA ALA A 168 -2.97 -7.55 -14.34
C ALA A 168 -3.72 -7.81 -13.04
N VAL A 169 -2.99 -8.03 -11.95
CA VAL A 169 -3.51 -8.01 -10.59
C VAL A 169 -2.86 -6.85 -9.86
N VAL A 170 -3.67 -5.95 -9.30
CA VAL A 170 -3.20 -4.83 -8.48
C VAL A 170 -3.61 -5.07 -7.04
N ILE A 171 -2.63 -5.21 -6.15
CA ILE A 171 -2.83 -5.41 -4.71
C ILE A 171 -2.62 -4.06 -4.01
N SER A 172 -3.70 -3.29 -3.91
CA SER A 172 -3.78 -2.03 -3.17
C SER A 172 -5.24 -1.62 -3.00
N ASN A 173 -5.53 -0.89 -1.93
CA ASN A 173 -6.80 -0.20 -1.70
C ASN A 173 -6.64 1.33 -1.76
N ASP A 174 -5.57 1.84 -2.38
CA ASP A 174 -5.37 3.27 -2.58
C ASP A 174 -6.27 3.79 -3.71
N SER A 175 -7.08 4.80 -3.41
CA SER A 175 -8.00 5.38 -4.39
C SER A 175 -7.30 6.24 -5.45
N ASP A 176 -6.05 6.64 -5.22
CA ASP A 176 -5.27 7.43 -6.18
C ASP A 176 -4.87 6.59 -7.40
N LEU A 177 -4.88 5.26 -7.28
CA LEU A 177 -4.71 4.32 -8.39
C LEU A 177 -5.93 4.20 -9.31
N LYS A 178 -7.03 4.94 -9.07
CA LYS A 178 -8.24 4.88 -9.89
C LYS A 178 -7.95 5.04 -11.39
N PHE A 179 -7.24 6.11 -11.74
CA PHE A 179 -6.99 6.44 -13.15
C PHE A 179 -6.09 5.40 -13.85
N PRO A 180 -4.92 5.01 -13.31
CA PRO A 180 -4.09 4.00 -13.96
C PRO A 180 -4.79 2.64 -14.07
N ILE A 181 -5.59 2.24 -13.08
CA ILE A 181 -6.39 1.01 -13.17
C ILE A 181 -7.44 1.12 -14.27
N GLN A 182 -8.16 2.24 -14.39
CA GLN A 182 -9.13 2.42 -15.48
C GLN A 182 -8.44 2.34 -16.85
N ALA A 183 -7.31 3.03 -17.02
CA ALA A 183 -6.57 3.00 -18.27
C ALA A 183 -6.05 1.59 -18.63
N ALA A 184 -5.71 0.78 -17.62
CA ALA A 184 -5.37 -0.63 -17.81
C ALA A 184 -6.60 -1.46 -18.20
N ARG A 185 -7.76 -1.25 -17.56
CA ARG A 185 -9.02 -1.96 -17.86
C ARG A 185 -9.49 -1.75 -19.29
N ASP A 186 -9.23 -0.60 -19.87
CA ASP A 186 -9.55 -0.31 -21.27
C ASP A 186 -8.72 -1.16 -22.26
N ARG A 187 -7.69 -1.88 -21.80
CA ARG A 187 -6.72 -2.60 -22.65
C ARG A 187 -6.57 -4.08 -22.29
N ILE A 188 -6.63 -4.42 -21.00
CA ILE A 188 -6.43 -5.79 -20.50
C ILE A 188 -7.38 -6.10 -19.33
N PRO A 189 -7.72 -7.37 -19.07
CA PRO A 189 -8.40 -7.77 -17.85
C PRO A 189 -7.57 -7.41 -16.61
N VAL A 190 -8.26 -6.98 -15.55
CA VAL A 190 -7.64 -6.49 -14.32
C VAL A 190 -8.37 -7.01 -13.09
N GLY A 191 -7.62 -7.64 -12.19
CA GLY A 191 -8.03 -7.98 -10.83
C GLY A 191 -7.58 -6.89 -9.86
N THR A 192 -8.47 -6.36 -9.04
CA THR A 192 -8.09 -5.42 -7.96
C THR A 192 -8.35 -6.04 -6.60
N VAL A 193 -7.32 -6.02 -5.75
CA VAL A 193 -7.29 -6.74 -4.48
C VAL A 193 -7.10 -5.74 -3.34
N ASN A 194 -8.10 -5.65 -2.46
CA ASN A 194 -8.04 -4.85 -1.24
C ASN A 194 -7.36 -5.66 -0.12
N PRO A 195 -6.17 -5.27 0.35
CA PRO A 195 -5.48 -6.01 1.40
C PRO A 195 -5.94 -5.69 2.82
N SER A 196 -6.95 -4.84 3.01
CA SER A 196 -7.37 -4.31 4.32
C SER A 196 -8.80 -4.70 4.71
N ARG A 197 -9.14 -4.55 6.00
CA ARG A 197 -10.52 -4.70 6.51
C ARG A 197 -11.46 -3.56 6.10
N ASN A 198 -10.91 -2.44 5.67
CA ASN A 198 -11.71 -1.28 5.29
C ASN A 198 -12.57 -1.63 4.07
N HIS A 199 -13.71 -0.96 3.94
CA HIS A 199 -14.53 -1.09 2.74
C HIS A 199 -13.63 -0.84 1.52
N THR A 200 -13.70 -1.73 0.52
CA THR A 200 -12.93 -1.53 -0.72
C THR A 200 -13.31 -0.18 -1.29
N ALA A 201 -12.31 0.64 -1.63
CA ALA A 201 -12.56 1.95 -2.19
C ALA A 201 -13.49 1.81 -3.40
N GLY A 202 -14.69 2.39 -3.34
CA GLY A 202 -15.69 2.27 -4.40
C GLY A 202 -15.16 2.73 -5.76
N LYS A 203 -14.17 3.64 -5.75
CA LYS A 203 -13.44 4.12 -6.94
C LYS A 203 -12.59 3.04 -7.63
N LEU A 204 -12.21 1.97 -6.93
CA LEU A 204 -11.49 0.83 -7.48
C LEU A 204 -12.44 -0.28 -7.96
N ARG A 205 -13.72 -0.22 -7.55
CA ARG A 205 -14.79 -1.08 -8.04
C ARG A 205 -15.38 -0.48 -9.32
N GLY A 206 -15.43 -1.29 -10.37
CA GLY A 206 -16.08 -0.98 -11.65
C GLY A 206 -17.12 -2.05 -11.98
N SER A 207 -17.49 -2.17 -13.24
CA SER A 207 -18.23 -3.31 -13.77
C SER A 207 -17.28 -4.39 -14.30
N PRO A 208 -17.58 -5.69 -14.11
CA PRO A 208 -16.83 -6.77 -14.77
C PRO A 208 -16.73 -6.62 -16.29
N ALA A 209 -17.65 -5.86 -16.90
CA ALA A 209 -17.73 -5.60 -18.33
C ALA A 209 -17.15 -4.23 -18.75
N ASP A 210 -16.55 -3.46 -17.83
CA ASP A 210 -15.84 -2.22 -18.22
C ASP A 210 -14.70 -2.55 -19.18
N GLY A 211 -14.36 -1.63 -20.09
CA GLY A 211 -13.22 -1.79 -20.99
C GLY A 211 -13.26 -3.11 -21.79
N VAL A 212 -12.21 -3.93 -21.66
CA VAL A 212 -12.13 -5.24 -22.32
C VAL A 212 -12.87 -6.35 -21.56
N GLY A 213 -13.34 -6.07 -20.35
CA GLY A 213 -14.08 -7.00 -19.51
C GLY A 213 -13.22 -8.04 -18.78
N ASN A 214 -13.89 -9.00 -18.14
CA ASN A 214 -13.29 -10.04 -17.28
C ASN A 214 -12.49 -9.47 -16.10
N HIS A 215 -12.91 -8.31 -15.58
CA HIS A 215 -12.38 -7.75 -14.34
C HIS A 215 -12.95 -8.46 -13.12
N TRP A 216 -12.17 -8.51 -12.05
CA TRP A 216 -12.60 -9.10 -10.79
C TRP A 216 -12.07 -8.33 -9.57
N TRP A 217 -12.70 -8.55 -8.43
CA TRP A 217 -12.39 -7.88 -7.17
C TRP A 217 -12.32 -8.88 -6.05
N TYR A 218 -11.35 -8.71 -5.17
CA TYR A 218 -11.25 -9.52 -3.97
C TYR A 218 -10.78 -8.68 -2.79
N GLN A 219 -11.18 -9.08 -1.59
CA GLN A 219 -10.71 -8.51 -0.34
C GLN A 219 -10.00 -9.61 0.43
N LEU A 220 -8.71 -9.39 0.74
CA LEU A 220 -7.92 -10.37 1.46
C LEU A 220 -8.51 -10.62 2.85
N ASN A 221 -8.37 -11.85 3.31
CA ASN A 221 -8.61 -12.24 4.70
C ASN A 221 -7.32 -12.78 5.33
N ALA A 222 -7.35 -13.06 6.64
CA ALA A 222 -6.16 -13.53 7.36
C ALA A 222 -5.59 -14.87 6.83
N ALA A 223 -6.45 -15.76 6.31
CA ALA A 223 -6.03 -17.05 5.76
C ALA A 223 -5.23 -16.88 4.46
N ASP A 224 -5.49 -15.84 3.67
CA ASP A 224 -4.70 -15.56 2.45
C ASP A 224 -3.24 -15.23 2.78
N PHE A 225 -3.00 -14.50 3.87
CA PHE A 225 -1.64 -14.24 4.34
C PHE A 225 -1.00 -15.52 4.87
N GLN A 226 -1.69 -16.24 5.75
CA GLN A 226 -1.15 -17.44 6.41
C GLN A 226 -0.86 -18.59 5.45
N ALA A 227 -1.65 -18.72 4.36
CA ALA A 227 -1.49 -19.78 3.38
C ALA A 227 -0.32 -19.56 2.41
N CYS A 228 0.20 -18.33 2.31
CA CYS A 228 1.21 -17.95 1.33
C CYS A 228 2.50 -17.47 2.01
N GLN A 229 3.05 -18.24 2.95
CA GLN A 229 4.33 -17.91 3.58
C GLN A 229 5.51 -18.46 2.77
N LEU A 230 6.59 -17.70 2.72
CA LEU A 230 7.89 -18.15 2.20
C LEU A 230 8.40 -19.34 3.03
N PRO A 231 9.21 -20.24 2.43
CA PRO A 231 9.93 -21.26 3.19
C PRO A 231 10.92 -20.64 4.17
N ASP A 232 11.35 -21.41 5.17
CA ASP A 232 12.35 -20.98 6.16
C ASP A 232 13.51 -22.00 6.17
N PRO A 233 14.68 -21.67 5.57
CA PRO A 233 15.05 -20.39 4.95
C PRO A 233 14.52 -20.20 3.52
N ALA A 234 14.31 -18.94 3.10
CA ALA A 234 13.95 -18.57 1.73
C ALA A 234 15.16 -18.03 0.97
N GLY A 235 15.58 -18.72 -0.11
CA GLY A 235 16.78 -18.33 -0.85
C GLY A 235 18.04 -18.24 0.04
N GLY A 236 18.12 -19.12 1.06
CA GLY A 236 19.19 -19.12 2.06
C GLY A 236 19.12 -17.98 3.09
N VAL A 237 18.02 -17.23 3.14
CA VAL A 237 17.78 -16.19 4.16
C VAL A 237 16.82 -16.73 5.22
N PRO A 238 17.24 -16.80 6.51
CA PRO A 238 16.37 -17.27 7.57
C PRO A 238 15.29 -16.24 7.90
N ARG A 239 14.10 -16.72 8.27
CA ARG A 239 13.01 -15.86 8.71
C ARG A 239 13.38 -15.13 10.01
N PRO A 240 13.06 -13.83 10.17
CA PRO A 240 13.22 -13.15 11.44
C PRO A 240 12.43 -13.85 12.56
N GLY A 241 13.03 -14.07 13.73
CA GLY A 241 12.36 -14.77 14.84
C GLY A 241 10.96 -14.23 15.22
N PRO A 242 10.69 -12.91 15.19
CA PRO A 242 9.36 -12.39 15.49
C PRO A 242 8.30 -12.63 14.39
N TRP A 243 8.68 -13.08 13.19
CA TRP A 243 7.84 -13.03 11.98
C TRP A 243 6.99 -14.27 11.70
#